data_AF-A0AAV0XKX1-F1
#
_entry.id   AF-A0AAV0XKX1-F1
#
_cell.length_a   1.000
_cell.length_b   1.000
_cell.length_c   1.000
_cell.angle_alpha   90.00
_cell.angle_beta   90.00
_cell.angle_gamma   90.00
#
_symmetry.space_group_name_H-M   'P 1'
#
loop_
_entity.id
_entity.type
_entity.pdbx_description
1 polymer ?
#
loop_
_entity_poly.entity_id
_entity_poly.type
_entity_poly.pdbx_seq_one_letter_code
_entity_poly.pdbx_strand_id
1 'polypeptide(L)'
;MKDKPNSTRIYDEDGFRRRAACICVRNDSDEVLLVTSSSRPEQWIVPVEEAGVVGRLHRRLGTFEDRTHIRRHRTDVFVMIVTEELAEWEDSLGIGRKRKWFKLEDALNMLRLHKPTQHTYLESFALNKQKANI
;
A
#
# COMPACT_ATOMS: atom_id res chain seq x y z
N MET A 1 4.44 -15.28 4.31
CA MET A 1 3.75 -14.16 5.01
C MET A 1 4.61 -13.89 6.24
N LYS A 2 4.87 -12.63 6.65
CA LYS A 2 5.66 -12.37 7.87
C LYS A 2 4.83 -12.87 9.06
N ASP A 3 5.36 -13.80 9.86
CA ASP A 3 4.74 -14.19 11.12
C ASP A 3 5.16 -13.19 12.18
N LYS A 4 4.23 -12.32 12.57
CA LYS A 4 4.37 -11.41 13.71
C LYS A 4 3.71 -12.10 14.91
N PRO A 5 4.47 -12.65 15.88
CA PRO A 5 3.88 -13.19 17.09
C PRO A 5 3.11 -12.05 17.77
N ASN A 6 1.81 -12.24 18.02
CA ASN A 6 0.83 -11.23 18.49
C ASN A 6 0.07 -10.43 17.42
N SER A 7 0.25 -10.71 16.12
CA SER A 7 -0.63 -10.15 15.09
C SER A 7 -1.93 -10.95 14.99
N THR A 8 -3.00 -10.44 15.59
CA THR A 8 -4.34 -11.04 15.47
C THR A 8 -4.91 -10.73 14.09
N ARG A 9 -5.24 -11.77 13.32
CA ARG A 9 -5.90 -11.62 12.02
C ARG A 9 -7.40 -11.55 12.22
N ILE A 10 -8.03 -10.52 11.65
CA ILE A 10 -9.49 -10.33 11.68
C ILE A 10 -10.07 -10.77 10.35
N TYR A 11 -11.16 -11.51 10.40
CA TYR A 11 -11.88 -12.00 9.23
C TYR A 11 -13.31 -11.47 9.25
N ASP A 12 -13.90 -11.22 8.08
CA ASP A 12 -15.33 -10.91 7.96
C ASP A 12 -16.18 -12.17 7.82
N GLU A 13 -17.50 -11.99 7.73
CA GLU A 13 -18.51 -13.05 7.64
C GLU A 13 -18.31 -13.97 6.43
N ASP A 14 -17.75 -13.44 5.34
CA ASP A 14 -17.45 -14.21 4.12
C ASP A 14 -16.14 -15.01 4.26
N GLY A 15 -15.38 -14.82 5.34
CA GLY A 15 -14.07 -15.42 5.57
C GLY A 15 -12.92 -14.70 4.89
N PHE A 16 -13.10 -13.45 4.43
CA PHE A 16 -11.98 -12.64 3.94
C PHE A 16 -11.23 -12.01 5.12
N ARG A 17 -9.90 -12.09 5.09
CA ARG A 17 -9.07 -11.37 6.04
C ARG A 17 -9.17 -9.86 5.76
N ARG A 18 -9.57 -9.10 6.78
CA ARG A 18 -9.65 -7.64 6.73
C ARG A 18 -8.25 -7.03 6.87
N ARG A 19 -7.96 -6.04 6.05
CA ARG A 19 -6.69 -5.30 6.00
C ARG A 19 -6.97 -3.82 5.80
N ALA A 20 -6.02 -2.98 6.18
CA ALA A 20 -5.99 -1.58 5.84
C ALA A 20 -4.67 -1.26 5.14
N ALA A 21 -4.68 -0.36 4.16
CA ALA A 21 -3.48 0.11 3.47
C ALA A 21 -3.56 1.63 3.25
N CYS A 22 -2.40 2.26 3.07
CA CYS A 22 -2.32 3.64 2.64
C CYS A 22 -1.56 3.76 1.32
N ILE A 23 -2.11 4.53 0.39
CA ILE A 23 -1.33 5.16 -0.68
C ILE A 23 -0.69 6.38 -0.06
N CYS A 24 0.60 6.27 0.23
CA CYS A 24 1.40 7.34 0.81
C CYS A 24 1.87 8.28 -0.31
N VAL A 25 1.49 9.55 -0.23
CA VAL A 25 1.79 10.58 -1.24
C VAL A 25 2.58 11.73 -0.64
N ARG A 26 3.33 12.45 -1.47
CA ARG A 26 3.77 13.81 -1.13
C ARG A 26 2.63 14.79 -1.43
N ASN A 27 2.60 15.92 -0.70
CA ASN A 27 1.49 16.86 -0.77
C ASN A 27 1.20 17.37 -2.19
N ASP A 28 2.24 17.91 -2.84
CA ASP A 28 2.10 18.63 -4.12
C ASP A 28 2.86 17.95 -5.26
N SER A 29 3.02 16.61 -5.20
CA SER A 29 3.65 15.85 -6.29
C SER A 29 2.80 14.65 -6.72
N ASP A 30 3.15 14.10 -7.88
CA ASP A 30 2.60 12.83 -8.41
C ASP A 30 3.41 11.62 -7.94
N GLU A 31 4.03 11.70 -6.76
CA GLU A 31 4.83 10.62 -6.24
C GLU A 31 4.10 9.82 -5.16
N VAL A 32 4.27 8.50 -5.26
CA VAL A 32 3.77 7.53 -4.29
C VAL A 32 4.94 6.76 -3.68
N LEU A 33 4.85 6.47 -2.40
CA LEU A 33 5.85 5.65 -1.70
C LEU A 33 5.49 4.17 -1.84
N LEU A 34 6.41 3.39 -2.39
CA LEU A 34 6.32 1.93 -2.39
C LEU A 34 7.38 1.34 -1.46
N VAL A 35 7.14 0.10 -1.05
CA VAL A 35 8.10 -0.71 -0.29
C VAL A 35 8.39 -2.02 -0.98
N THR A 36 9.52 -2.65 -0.66
CA THR A 36 9.84 -3.97 -1.19
C THR A 36 8.98 -5.07 -0.55
N SER A 37 8.61 -6.06 -1.35
CA SER A 37 7.83 -7.21 -0.91
C SER A 37 8.67 -8.12 -0.02
N SER A 38 8.12 -8.52 1.14
CA SER A 38 8.83 -9.39 2.08
C SER A 38 9.15 -10.77 1.52
N SER A 39 8.36 -11.29 0.58
CA SER A 39 8.58 -12.62 -0.02
C SER A 39 9.35 -12.59 -1.33
N ARG A 40 9.56 -11.40 -1.90
CA ARG A 40 10.19 -11.17 -3.22
C ARG A 40 10.81 -9.77 -3.19
N PRO A 41 12.01 -9.59 -2.59
CA PRO A 41 12.59 -8.27 -2.30
C PRO A 41 12.81 -7.37 -3.53
N GLU A 42 12.94 -7.97 -4.70
CA GLU A 42 13.04 -7.35 -6.02
C GLU A 42 11.71 -6.76 -6.55
N GLN A 43 10.59 -7.09 -5.91
CA GLN A 43 9.28 -6.55 -6.27
C GLN A 43 8.84 -5.44 -5.31
N TRP A 44 8.18 -4.41 -5.85
CA TRP A 44 7.61 -3.31 -5.08
C TRP A 44 6.12 -3.52 -4.83
N ILE A 45 5.63 -2.99 -3.72
CA ILE A 45 4.23 -3.09 -3.26
C ILE A 45 3.77 -1.78 -2.63
N VAL A 46 2.46 -1.55 -2.66
CA VAL A 46 1.81 -0.57 -1.78
C VAL A 46 1.93 -1.05 -0.33
N PRO A 47 2.35 -0.18 0.63
CA PRO A 47 2.43 -0.54 2.03
C PRO A 47 1.05 -0.91 2.61
N VAL A 48 0.96 -2.06 3.27
CA VAL A 48 -0.26 -2.52 3.95
C VAL A 48 -0.08 -2.60 5.48
N GLU A 49 1.14 -2.37 5.98
CA GLU A 49 1.42 -2.22 7.41
C GLU A 49 2.40 -1.07 7.59
N GLU A 50 3.69 -1.30 7.34
CA GLU A 50 4.70 -0.30 7.66
C GLU A 50 5.57 0.08 6.46
N ALA A 51 5.82 1.39 6.37
CA ALA A 51 6.80 2.01 5.49
C ALA A 51 7.72 3.00 6.23
N GLY A 52 7.64 3.05 7.57
CA GLY A 52 8.42 3.99 8.39
C GLY A 52 8.09 5.46 8.12
N VAL A 53 6.82 5.79 7.90
CA VAL A 53 6.39 7.17 7.62
C VAL A 53 5.26 7.58 8.56
N VAL A 54 5.25 8.86 8.91
CA VAL A 54 4.14 9.53 9.59
C VAL A 54 3.48 10.46 8.59
N GLY A 55 2.16 10.59 8.67
CA GLY A 55 1.43 11.43 7.75
C GLY A 55 0.05 11.80 8.24
N ARG A 56 -0.55 12.77 7.54
CA ARG A 56 -1.93 13.15 7.72
C ARG A 56 -2.81 12.27 6.85
N LEU A 57 -3.70 11.50 7.49
CA LEU A 57 -4.74 10.76 6.79
C LEU A 57 -5.67 11.75 6.08
N HIS A 58 -5.91 11.54 4.79
CA HIS A 58 -6.68 12.48 3.98
C HIS A 58 -8.09 11.96 3.68
N ARG A 59 -8.23 10.90 2.88
CA ARG A 59 -9.52 10.32 2.53
C ARG A 59 -9.45 8.81 2.36
N ARG A 60 -10.59 8.14 2.51
CA ARG A 60 -10.74 6.74 2.11
C ARG A 60 -10.91 6.67 0.59
N LEU A 61 -10.13 5.83 -0.07
CA LEU A 61 -10.24 5.57 -1.51
C LEU A 61 -11.30 4.50 -1.81
N GLY A 62 -11.39 3.48 -0.97
CA GLY A 62 -12.40 2.43 -1.09
C GLY A 62 -11.96 1.10 -0.50
N THR A 63 -12.81 0.08 -0.64
CA THR A 63 -12.46 -1.30 -0.32
C THR A 63 -12.10 -2.04 -1.59
N PHE A 64 -10.99 -2.76 -1.57
CA PHE A 64 -10.51 -3.56 -2.67
C PHE A 64 -10.37 -5.01 -2.24
N GLU A 65 -10.84 -5.91 -3.11
CA GLU A 65 -10.91 -7.33 -2.82
C GLU A 65 -9.93 -8.09 -3.72
N ASP A 66 -9.08 -8.92 -3.12
CA ASP A 66 -8.30 -9.92 -3.86
C ASP A 66 -9.17 -11.18 -3.94
N ARG A 67 -9.69 -11.45 -5.15
CA ARG A 67 -10.57 -12.60 -5.43
C ARG A 67 -9.82 -13.84 -5.88
N THR A 68 -8.49 -13.83 -5.86
CA THR A 68 -7.74 -15.05 -6.17
C THR A 68 -8.03 -16.11 -5.10
N HIS A 69 -8.31 -17.35 -5.52
CA HIS A 69 -8.69 -18.44 -4.60
C HIS A 69 -7.69 -18.71 -3.46
N ILE A 70 -6.46 -18.21 -3.59
CA ILE A 70 -5.36 -18.39 -2.65
C ILE A 70 -5.27 -17.23 -1.64
N ARG A 71 -5.83 -16.05 -1.95
CA ARG A 71 -5.67 -14.83 -1.14
C ARG A 71 -7.00 -14.11 -0.93
N ARG A 72 -7.80 -14.59 0.02
CA ARG A 72 -9.05 -13.94 0.43
C ARG A 72 -8.78 -12.73 1.31
N HIS A 73 -8.44 -11.60 0.69
CA HIS A 73 -8.20 -10.33 1.39
C HIS A 73 -9.22 -9.26 0.98
N ARG A 74 -9.70 -8.51 1.98
CA ARG A 74 -10.50 -7.30 1.77
C ARG A 74 -9.76 -6.13 2.42
N THR A 75 -9.28 -5.21 1.59
CA THR A 75 -8.38 -4.12 2.01
C THR A 75 -9.09 -2.79 1.88
N ASP A 76 -9.30 -2.10 3.01
CA ASP A 76 -9.67 -0.69 2.99
C ASP A 76 -8.43 0.16 2.70
N VAL A 77 -8.46 0.90 1.60
CA VAL A 77 -7.34 1.73 1.14
C VAL A 77 -7.64 3.19 1.40
N PHE A 78 -6.68 3.89 1.98
CA PHE A 78 -6.74 5.31 2.27
C PHE A 78 -5.63 6.06 1.54
N VAL A 79 -5.79 7.37 1.39
CA VAL A 79 -4.71 8.28 0.96
C VAL A 79 -4.14 8.95 2.20
N MET A 80 -2.82 8.88 2.36
CA MET A 80 -2.11 9.54 3.45
C MET A 80 -1.03 10.47 2.87
N ILE A 81 -1.06 11.73 3.28
CA ILE A 81 -0.05 12.72 2.91
C ILE A 81 1.10 12.57 3.91
N VAL A 82 2.27 12.14 3.43
CA VAL A 82 3.44 11.93 4.29
C VAL A 82 3.96 13.27 4.77
N THR A 83 4.15 13.39 6.09
CA THR A 83 4.72 14.56 6.76
C THR A 83 6.12 14.29 7.28
N GLU A 84 6.44 13.03 7.58
CA GLU A 84 7.75 12.63 8.13
C GLU A 84 8.17 11.25 7.62
N GLU A 85 9.46 11.12 7.33
CA GLU A 85 10.13 9.87 6.95
C GLU A 85 11.09 9.44 8.06
N LEU A 86 10.76 8.37 8.79
CA LEU A 86 11.60 7.85 9.89
C LEU A 86 12.87 7.22 9.30
N ALA A 87 14.04 7.57 9.86
CA ALA A 87 15.33 7.02 9.42
C ALA A 87 15.40 5.49 9.62
N GLU A 88 14.84 5.02 10.73
CA GLU A 88 14.77 3.60 11.10
C GLU A 88 13.32 3.21 11.37
N TRP A 89 12.94 1.99 10.97
CA TRP A 89 11.62 1.43 11.23
C TRP A 89 11.69 -0.10 11.28
N GLU A 90 10.71 -0.73 11.94
CA GLU A 90 10.73 -2.17 12.29
C GLU A 90 10.99 -3.06 11.07
N ASP A 91 10.27 -2.85 9.96
CA ASP A 91 10.45 -3.69 8.77
C ASP A 91 11.78 -3.44 8.04
N SER A 92 12.40 -2.26 8.14
CA SER A 92 13.77 -2.04 7.63
C SER A 92 14.76 -2.86 8.44
N LEU A 93 14.71 -2.72 9.76
CA LEU A 93 15.67 -3.35 10.67
C LEU A 93 15.48 -4.87 10.73
N GLY A 94 14.23 -5.35 10.73
CA GLY A 94 13.92 -6.76 10.93
C GLY A 94 14.02 -7.62 9.68
N ILE A 95 13.64 -7.09 8.51
CA ILE A 95 13.59 -7.88 7.26
C ILE A 95 14.29 -7.20 6.07
N GLY A 96 15.02 -6.10 6.30
CA GLY A 96 15.70 -5.37 5.24
C GLY A 96 14.76 -4.73 4.22
N ARG A 97 13.51 -4.43 4.61
CA ARG A 97 12.54 -3.82 3.70
C ARG A 97 13.02 -2.42 3.31
N LYS A 98 13.03 -2.14 2.01
CA LYS A 98 13.38 -0.83 1.46
C LYS A 98 12.10 -0.07 1.12
N ARG A 99 12.17 1.27 1.16
CA ARG A 99 11.15 2.18 0.66
C ARG A 99 11.73 3.08 -0.42
N LYS A 100 10.90 3.52 -1.35
CA LYS A 100 11.30 4.47 -2.39
C LYS A 100 10.09 5.23 -2.91
N TRP A 101 10.29 6.51 -3.21
CA TRP A 101 9.34 7.34 -3.93
C TRP A 101 9.41 7.05 -5.43
N PHE A 102 8.24 6.87 -6.04
CA PHE A 102 8.08 6.65 -7.47
C PHE A 102 7.11 7.67 -8.02
N LYS A 103 7.35 8.13 -9.26
CA LYS A 103 6.28 8.76 -10.03
C LYS A 103 5.12 7.80 -10.17
N LEU A 104 3.90 8.32 -10.19
CA LEU A 104 2.68 7.50 -10.23
C LEU A 104 2.66 6.53 -11.43
N GLU A 105 3.11 6.97 -12.60
CA GLU A 105 3.21 6.13 -13.80
C GLU A 105 4.23 4.98 -13.62
N ASP A 106 5.40 5.26 -13.05
CA ASP A 106 6.40 4.24 -12.76
C ASP A 106 5.87 3.23 -11.74
N ALA A 107 5.19 3.71 -10.69
CA ALA A 107 4.59 2.87 -9.68
C ALA A 107 3.52 1.93 -10.26
N LEU A 108 2.67 2.43 -11.15
CA LEU A 108 1.71 1.62 -11.90
C LEU A 108 2.43 0.52 -12.68
N ASN A 109 3.46 0.85 -13.46
CA ASN A 109 4.23 -0.14 -14.21
C ASN A 109 4.87 -1.21 -13.31
N MET A 110 5.40 -0.83 -12.14
CA MET A 110 6.00 -1.78 -11.19
C MET A 110 4.98 -2.78 -10.62
N LEU A 111 3.73 -2.37 -10.41
CA LEU A 111 2.69 -3.23 -9.79
C LEU A 111 1.95 -4.10 -10.80
N ARG A 112 1.84 -3.66 -12.06
CA ARG A 112 0.95 -4.24 -13.08
C ARG A 112 1.08 -5.77 -13.21
N LEU A 113 2.31 -6.29 -13.31
CA LEU A 113 2.53 -7.70 -13.61
C LEU A 113 2.38 -8.62 -12.37
N HIS A 114 2.72 -8.13 -11.19
CA HIS A 114 2.92 -8.98 -10.02
C HIS A 114 2.01 -8.67 -8.83
N LYS A 115 1.29 -7.55 -8.88
CA LYS A 115 0.41 -7.04 -7.82
C LYS A 115 -0.83 -6.35 -8.42
N PRO A 116 -1.62 -7.04 -9.27
CA PRO A 116 -2.72 -6.44 -10.01
C PRO A 116 -3.77 -5.77 -9.11
N THR A 117 -4.08 -6.32 -7.93
CA THR A 117 -5.00 -5.66 -7.00
C THR A 117 -4.45 -4.33 -6.51
N GLN A 118 -3.16 -4.26 -6.18
CA GLN A 118 -2.53 -3.00 -5.74
C GLN A 118 -2.36 -2.01 -6.90
N HIS A 119 -2.19 -2.50 -8.13
CA HIS A 119 -2.25 -1.67 -9.34
C HIS A 119 -3.60 -0.94 -9.41
N THR A 120 -4.70 -1.66 -9.19
CA THR A 120 -6.05 -1.06 -9.16
C THR A 120 -6.20 0.00 -8.06
N TYR A 121 -5.44 -0.07 -6.96
CA TYR A 121 -5.44 0.99 -5.94
C TYR A 121 -4.92 2.30 -6.55
N LEU A 122 -3.77 2.22 -7.23
CA LEU A 122 -3.13 3.38 -7.85
C LEU A 122 -3.93 3.91 -9.05
N GLU A 123 -4.54 3.04 -9.86
CA GLU A 123 -5.44 3.48 -10.95
C GLU A 123 -6.64 4.24 -10.41
N SER A 124 -7.30 3.71 -9.38
CA SER A 124 -8.41 4.39 -8.72
C SER A 124 -7.96 5.74 -8.13
N PHE A 125 -6.79 5.79 -7.49
CA PHE A 125 -6.22 7.03 -6.99
C PHE A 125 -5.98 8.06 -8.12
N ALA A 126 -5.37 7.64 -9.23
CA ALA A 126 -5.10 8.49 -10.39
C ALA A 126 -6.38 9.09 -10.97
N LEU A 127 -7.40 8.25 -11.20
CA LEU A 127 -8.70 8.69 -11.72
C LEU A 127 -9.42 9.68 -10.80
N ASN A 128 -9.35 9.46 -9.48
CA ASN A 128 -9.95 10.37 -8.50
C ASN A 128 -9.16 11.67 -8.33
N LYS A 129 -7.86 11.71 -8.67
CA LYS A 129 -7.07 12.94 -8.70
C LYS A 129 -7.52 13.85 -9.85
N GLN A 130 -7.82 13.27 -11.02
CA GLN A 130 -8.30 14.03 -12.19
C GLN A 130 -9.70 14.64 -11.98
N LYS A 131 -10.61 13.90 -11.33
CA LYS A 131 -11.96 14.39 -11.00
C LYS A 131 -12.00 15.56 -10.00
N ALA A 132 -10.94 15.75 -9.22
CA ALA A 132 -10.83 16.85 -8.27
C ALA A 132 -10.25 18.13 -8.90
N ASN A 133 -9.75 18.05 -10.14
CA ASN A 133 -9.10 19.13 -10.88
C ASN A 133 -9.91 19.59 -12.12
N ILE A 134 -11.19 19.21 -12.21
CA ILE A 134 -12.18 19.69 -13.20
C ILE A 134 -13.33 20.34 -12.44
#